data_AF-A0A0M5IX78-F1
#
_entry.id   AF-A0A0M5IX78-F1
#
_cell.length_a   1.000
_cell.length_b   1.000
_cell.length_c   1.000
_cell.angle_alpha   90.00
_cell.angle_beta   90.00
_cell.angle_gamma   90.00
#
_symmetry.space_group_name_H-M   'P 1'
#
loop_
_entity.id
_entity.type
_entity.pdbx_description
1 polymer ?
#
loop_
_entity_poly.entity_id
_entity_poly.type
_entity_poly.pdbx_seq_one_letter_code
_entity_poly.pdbx_strand_id
1 'polypeptide(L)'
;MAFAAHEQRNYLAVLTASGIQVYSAGDTSILQFELEQVLHLELSEQPPQFCFAKLEKSKDLLLALSYEPLKSLHIYQHQGVAGFVPILASNTLQTLPLKLQLTATRDNELALVNGEDIYVLVPQFTKL
;
A
#
# COMPACT_ATOMS: atom_id res chain seq x y z
N MET A 1 7.25 -7.13 -5.22
CA MET A 1 5.93 -7.80 -5.29
C MET A 1 5.35 -7.81 -3.90
N ALA A 2 4.03 -7.65 -3.75
CA ALA A 2 3.34 -7.68 -2.47
C ALA A 2 2.03 -8.48 -2.60
N PHE A 3 1.60 -9.13 -1.52
CA PHE A 3 0.40 -9.98 -1.50
C PHE A 3 -0.48 -9.65 -0.28
N ALA A 4 -1.81 -9.69 -0.44
CA ALA A 4 -2.76 -9.56 0.66
C ALA A 4 -4.09 -10.27 0.35
N ALA A 5 -4.76 -10.74 1.41
CA ALA A 5 -6.13 -11.23 1.33
C ALA A 5 -7.11 -10.19 1.93
N HIS A 6 -8.18 -9.87 1.21
CA HIS A 6 -9.17 -8.87 1.60
C HIS A 6 -10.52 -9.16 0.93
N GLU A 7 -11.61 -9.12 1.70
CA GLU A 7 -12.99 -9.33 1.22
C GLU A 7 -13.18 -10.53 0.27
N GLN A 8 -12.73 -11.72 0.69
CA GLN A 8 -12.82 -12.97 -0.09
C GLN A 8 -12.05 -12.94 -1.42
N ARG A 9 -11.09 -12.02 -1.54
CA ARG A 9 -10.20 -11.90 -2.70
C ARG A 9 -8.76 -11.88 -2.25
N ASN A 10 -7.91 -12.37 -3.13
CA ASN A 10 -6.46 -12.30 -3.00
C ASN A 10 -5.96 -11.22 -3.96
N TYR A 11 -5.10 -10.35 -3.47
CA TYR A 11 -4.50 -9.25 -4.23
C TYR A 11 -3.00 -9.46 -4.36
N LEU A 12 -2.48 -9.21 -5.56
CA LEU A 12 -1.07 -9.30 -5.88
C LEU A 12 -0.64 -8.01 -6.58
N ALA A 13 0.30 -7.29 -5.98
CA ALA A 13 0.93 -6.12 -6.59
C ALA A 13 2.31 -6.50 -7.14
N VAL A 14 2.54 -6.24 -8.42
CA VAL A 14 3.79 -6.52 -9.13
C VAL A 14 4.33 -5.22 -9.73
N LEU A 15 5.61 -4.94 -9.49
CA LEU A 15 6.28 -3.83 -10.14
C LEU A 15 6.69 -4.25 -11.55
N THR A 16 6.34 -3.42 -12.53
CA THR A 16 6.60 -3.62 -13.96
C THR A 16 7.16 -2.34 -14.57
N ALA A 17 7.57 -2.39 -15.84
CA ALA A 17 8.04 -1.22 -16.57
C ALA A 17 6.97 -0.12 -16.74
N SER A 18 5.68 -0.44 -16.60
CA SER A 18 4.58 0.53 -16.71
C SER A 18 4.07 1.06 -15.36
N GLY A 19 4.71 0.66 -14.25
CA GLY A 19 4.29 0.97 -12.89
C GLY A 19 3.92 -0.28 -12.09
N ILE A 20 3.03 -0.14 -11.10
CA ILE A 20 2.56 -1.28 -10.30
C ILE A 20 1.27 -1.83 -10.91
N GLN A 21 1.31 -3.10 -11.29
CA GLN A 21 0.14 -3.85 -11.73
C GLN A 21 -0.45 -4.58 -10.54
N VAL A 22 -1.72 -4.33 -10.26
CA VAL A 22 -2.48 -4.98 -9.21
C VAL A 22 -3.38 -6.02 -9.86
N TYR A 23 -3.23 -7.26 -9.42
CA TYR A 23 -4.05 -8.37 -9.82
C TYR A 23 -4.93 -8.81 -8.66
N SER A 24 -6.09 -9.38 -8.99
CA SER A 24 -6.93 -10.04 -8.00
C SER A 24 -7.37 -11.43 -8.45
N ALA A 25 -7.67 -12.27 -7.46
CA ALA A 25 -8.22 -13.61 -7.64
C ALA A 25 -9.28 -13.85 -6.56
N GLY A 26 -10.28 -14.67 -6.86
CA GLY A 26 -11.21 -15.15 -5.83
C GLY A 26 -10.50 -16.02 -4.77
N ASP A 27 -11.08 -16.12 -3.58
CA ASP A 27 -10.54 -16.89 -2.44
C ASP A 27 -10.21 -18.35 -2.80
N THR A 28 -11.02 -18.96 -3.67
CA THR A 28 -10.89 -20.36 -4.06
C THR A 28 -9.99 -20.60 -5.29
N SER A 29 -9.51 -19.54 -5.95
CA SER A 29 -8.78 -19.64 -7.22
C SER A 29 -7.50 -18.81 -7.24
N ILE A 30 -6.59 -19.06 -6.28
CA ILE A 30 -5.25 -18.44 -6.22
C ILE A 30 -4.40 -18.65 -7.48
N LEU A 31 -4.83 -19.50 -8.42
CA LEU A 31 -4.16 -19.79 -9.68
C LEU A 31 -4.62 -18.91 -10.85
N GLN A 32 -5.64 -18.06 -10.66
CA GLN A 32 -6.25 -17.24 -11.70
C GLN A 32 -6.26 -15.77 -11.29
N PHE A 33 -5.08 -15.17 -11.23
CA PHE A 33 -4.94 -13.74 -11.04
C PHE A 33 -5.29 -12.99 -12.33
N GLU A 34 -6.27 -12.10 -12.25
CA GLU A 34 -6.67 -11.21 -13.33
C GLU A 34 -6.18 -9.79 -13.01
N LEU A 35 -5.78 -9.05 -14.05
CA LEU A 35 -5.33 -7.67 -13.87
C LEU A 35 -6.53 -6.80 -13.46
N GLU A 36 -6.50 -6.25 -12.25
CA GLU A 36 -7.55 -5.38 -11.71
C GLU A 36 -7.23 -3.91 -11.98
N GLN A 37 -5.97 -3.51 -11.83
CA GLN A 37 -5.58 -2.11 -11.98
C GLN A 37 -4.11 -1.95 -12.37
N VAL A 38 -3.80 -0.88 -13.10
CA VAL A 38 -2.44 -0.41 -13.32
C VAL A 38 -2.27 0.94 -12.64
N LEU A 39 -1.38 1.01 -11.65
CA LEU A 39 -0.93 2.25 -11.04
C LEU A 39 0.26 2.76 -11.84
N HIS A 40 0.01 3.76 -12.69
CA HIS A 40 1.06 4.41 -13.47
C HIS A 40 1.95 5.22 -12.53
N LEU A 41 3.22 4.84 -12.46
CA LEU A 41 4.23 5.51 -11.64
C LEU A 41 5.24 6.17 -12.55
N GLU A 42 5.70 7.36 -12.19
CA GLU A 42 6.93 7.91 -12.73
C GLU A 42 8.09 7.10 -12.14
N LEU A 43 8.58 6.14 -12.91
CA LEU A 43 9.68 5.29 -12.48
C LEU A 43 10.98 6.12 -12.47
N SER A 44 11.47 6.41 -11.27
CA SER A 44 12.82 6.94 -11.06
C SER A 44 13.89 5.85 -11.28
N GLU A 45 15.17 6.25 -11.26
CA GLU A 45 16.30 5.31 -11.34
C GLU A 45 16.25 4.21 -10.26
N GLN A 46 15.67 4.52 -9.11
CA GLN A 46 15.39 3.54 -8.05
C GLN A 46 13.90 3.17 -8.04
N PRO A 47 13.55 1.87 -8.05
CA PRO A 47 12.18 1.42 -7.94
C PRO A 47 11.62 1.67 -6.53
N PRO A 48 10.32 1.99 -6.38
CA PRO A 48 9.73 2.16 -5.06
C PRO A 48 9.69 0.83 -4.30
N GLN A 49 9.83 0.91 -2.98
CA GLN A 49 9.42 -0.16 -2.09
C GLN A 49 7.91 -0.09 -1.88
N PHE A 50 7.23 -1.22 -1.79
CA PHE A 50 5.78 -1.23 -1.58
C PHE A 50 5.29 -2.47 -0.86
N CYS A 51 4.21 -2.32 -0.10
CA CYS A 51 3.51 -3.43 0.53
C CYS A 51 2.01 -3.13 0.73
N PHE A 52 1.25 -4.19 0.99
CA PHE A 52 -0.15 -4.07 1.40
C PHE A 52 -0.26 -3.99 2.92
N ALA A 53 -1.15 -3.14 3.41
CA ALA A 53 -1.48 -3.01 4.83
C ALA A 53 -2.99 -3.18 5.02
N LYS A 54 -3.40 -4.05 5.93
CA LYS A 54 -4.82 -4.22 6.28
C LYS A 54 -5.10 -3.53 7.60
N LEU A 55 -6.12 -2.68 7.63
CA LEU A 55 -6.60 -2.03 8.84
C LEU A 55 -7.78 -2.84 9.40
N GLU A 56 -7.61 -3.56 10.51
CA GLU A 56 -8.68 -4.45 11.03
C GLU A 56 -9.95 -3.68 11.47
N LYS A 57 -9.79 -2.45 12.00
CA LYS A 57 -10.94 -1.66 12.49
C LYS A 57 -11.87 -1.19 11.39
N SER A 58 -11.33 -0.59 10.33
CA SER A 58 -12.12 -0.13 9.18
C SER A 58 -12.30 -1.23 8.13
N LYS A 59 -11.55 -2.32 8.26
CA LYS A 59 -11.39 -3.42 7.30
C LYS A 59 -10.71 -3.01 6.01
N ASP A 60 -10.20 -1.78 5.90
CA ASP A 60 -9.58 -1.28 4.67
C ASP A 60 -8.33 -2.06 4.29
N LEU A 61 -8.13 -2.20 2.99
CA LEU A 61 -6.85 -2.60 2.41
C LEU A 61 -6.15 -1.38 1.82
N LEU A 62 -4.92 -1.15 2.25
CA LEU A 62 -4.05 -0.09 1.75
C LEU A 62 -2.89 -0.68 0.96
N LEU A 63 -2.42 0.06 -0.04
CA LEU A 63 -1.16 -0.17 -0.75
C LEU A 63 -0.27 1.05 -0.52
N ALA A 64 0.85 0.85 0.18
CA ALA A 64 1.79 1.90 0.53
C ALA A 64 3.05 1.77 -0.34
N LEU A 65 3.52 2.89 -0.89
CA LEU A 65 4.72 3.01 -1.72
C LEU A 65 5.67 4.03 -1.10
N SER A 66 6.93 3.63 -0.92
CA SER A 66 8.02 4.49 -0.46
C SER A 66 9.06 4.65 -1.57
N TYR A 67 9.41 5.90 -1.90
CA TYR A 67 10.40 6.23 -2.92
C TYR A 67 11.67 6.76 -2.27
N GLU A 68 12.79 6.08 -2.51
CA GLU A 68 14.13 6.57 -2.20
C GLU A 68 14.78 7.15 -3.47
N PRO A 69 15.62 8.20 -3.39
CA PRO A 69 15.99 8.99 -2.21
C PRO A 69 15.04 10.16 -1.90
N LEU A 70 13.95 10.29 -2.67
CA LEU A 70 13.01 11.42 -2.59
C LEU A 70 12.16 11.42 -1.29
N LYS A 71 12.26 10.38 -0.46
CA LYS A 71 11.56 10.21 0.82
C LYS A 71 10.07 10.52 0.71
N SER A 72 9.44 10.11 -0.39
CA SER A 72 8.00 10.30 -0.57
C SER A 72 7.26 9.02 -0.21
N LEU A 73 6.16 9.18 0.52
CA LEU A 73 5.23 8.12 0.85
C LEU A 73 3.92 8.38 0.11
N HIS A 74 3.48 7.37 -0.64
CA HIS A 74 2.18 7.37 -1.31
C HIS A 74 1.34 6.24 -0.72
N ILE A 75 0.09 6.55 -0.37
CA ILE A 75 -0.85 5.56 0.18
C ILE A 75 -2.10 5.55 -0.68
N TYR A 76 -2.44 4.36 -1.15
CA TYR A 76 -3.67 4.07 -1.87
C TYR A 76 -4.58 3.22 -1.00
N GLN A 77 -5.88 3.46 -1.02
CA GLN A 77 -6.90 2.67 -0.33
C GLN A 77 -7.74 1.92 -1.37
N HIS A 78 -8.00 0.64 -1.14
CA HIS A 78 -8.96 -0.12 -1.93
C HIS A 78 -10.38 0.37 -1.65
N GLN A 79 -11.10 0.78 -2.69
CA GLN A 79 -12.45 1.33 -2.62
C GLN A 79 -13.40 0.51 -3.52
N GLY A 80 -13.37 -0.83 -3.37
CA GLY A 80 -14.24 -1.74 -4.11
C GLY A 80 -14.02 -1.64 -5.62
N VAL A 81 -15.07 -1.30 -6.37
CA VAL A 81 -15.04 -1.22 -7.85
C VAL A 81 -14.07 -0.14 -8.37
N ALA A 82 -13.80 0.90 -7.57
CA ALA A 82 -12.84 1.93 -7.94
C ALA A 82 -11.37 1.46 -7.83
N GLY A 83 -11.13 0.28 -7.27
CA GLY A 83 -9.79 -0.24 -7.03
C GLY A 83 -9.04 0.58 -5.99
N PHE A 84 -7.72 0.67 -6.14
CA PHE A 84 -6.84 1.44 -5.27
C PHE A 84 -6.84 2.92 -5.67
N VAL A 85 -7.39 3.75 -4.79
CA VAL A 85 -7.51 5.21 -4.95
C VAL A 85 -6.50 5.92 -4.03
N PRO A 86 -5.76 6.93 -4.51
CA PRO A 86 -4.79 7.65 -3.68
C PRO A 86 -5.51 8.40 -2.55
N ILE A 87 -5.09 8.16 -1.30
CA ILE A 87 -5.54 8.91 -0.11
C ILE A 87 -4.43 9.77 0.51
N LEU A 88 -3.19 9.46 0.15
CA LEU A 88 -2.03 10.29 0.42
C LEU A 88 -1.15 10.28 -0.84
N ALA A 89 -1.22 11.36 -1.62
CA ALA A 89 -0.38 11.56 -2.78
C ALA A 89 0.51 12.78 -2.50
N SER A 90 1.74 12.53 -2.09
CA SER A 90 2.75 13.55 -1.80
C SER A 90 2.35 14.58 -0.73
N ASN A 91 2.74 14.34 0.54
CA ASN A 91 3.26 15.42 1.38
C ASN A 91 3.97 14.93 2.66
N THR A 92 5.06 15.62 3.01
CA THR A 92 5.61 15.88 4.36
C THR A 92 6.34 14.80 5.19
N LEU A 93 6.60 13.57 4.72
CA LEU A 93 7.60 12.72 5.40
C LEU A 93 9.02 12.96 4.84
N GLN A 94 9.38 14.23 4.66
CA GLN A 94 10.57 14.66 3.91
C GLN A 94 11.93 14.27 4.52
N THR A 95 11.98 13.66 5.69
CA THR A 95 13.23 13.68 6.47
C THR A 95 13.88 12.35 6.75
N LEU A 96 13.23 11.19 6.61
CA LEU A 96 13.79 9.95 7.16
C LEU A 96 13.72 8.76 6.20
N PRO A 97 14.75 7.88 6.19
CA PRO A 97 14.73 6.67 5.36
C PRO A 97 13.65 5.73 5.87
N LEU A 98 12.48 5.70 5.24
CA LEU A 98 11.32 4.95 5.74
C LEU A 98 11.40 3.51 5.25
N LYS A 99 11.73 2.58 6.16
CA LYS A 99 11.46 1.16 5.98
C LYS A 99 10.02 0.89 6.41
N LEU A 100 9.17 0.57 5.45
CA LEU A 100 7.80 0.14 5.75
C LEU A 100 7.84 -1.19 6.51
N GLN A 101 7.49 -1.16 7.80
CA GLN A 101 7.37 -2.33 8.64
C GLN A 101 5.97 -2.34 9.25
N LEU A 102 5.10 -3.14 8.66
CA LEU A 102 3.76 -3.35 9.18
C LEU A 102 3.83 -4.20 10.44
N THR A 103 3.75 -3.54 11.58
CA THR A 103 3.55 -4.21 12.86
C THR A 103 2.06 -4.16 13.13
N ALA A 104 1.37 -5.29 12.98
CA ALA A 104 -0.03 -5.40 13.38
C ALA A 104 -0.12 -5.36 14.91
N THR A 105 -0.04 -4.18 15.51
CA THR A 105 -0.41 -3.98 16.91
C THR A 105 -1.94 -3.95 17.02
N ARG A 106 -2.46 -4.24 18.21
CA ARG A 106 -3.89 -4.38 18.53
C ARG A 106 -4.75 -3.16 18.12
N ASP A 107 -4.12 -2.03 17.77
CA ASP A 107 -4.75 -0.73 17.58
C ASP A 107 -4.80 -0.23 16.12
N ASN A 108 -4.44 -1.05 15.12
CA ASN A 108 -4.60 -0.73 13.68
C ASN A 108 -3.75 0.44 13.17
N GLU A 109 -2.49 0.43 13.56
CA GLU A 109 -1.54 1.49 13.27
C GLU A 109 -0.63 1.10 12.10
N LEU A 110 -0.41 2.04 11.17
CA LEU A 110 0.62 1.87 10.14
C LEU A 110 1.93 2.39 10.71
N ALA A 111 2.79 1.48 11.17
CA ALA A 111 4.12 1.83 11.62
C ALA A 111 5.06 2.00 10.41
N LEU A 112 5.72 3.15 10.31
CA LEU A 112 6.88 3.35 9.46
C LEU A 112 8.10 3.40 10.36
N VAL A 113 9.13 2.61 10.05
CA VAL A 113 10.34 2.53 10.88
C VAL A 113 11.50 3.07 10.07
N ASN A 114 12.33 3.95 10.63
CA ASN A 114 13.49 4.50 9.90
C ASN A 114 14.85 4.03 10.43
N GLY A 115 14.88 2.92 11.17
CA GLY A 115 16.08 2.41 11.85
C GLY A 115 16.35 3.05 13.22
N GLU A 116 15.83 4.27 13.48
CA GLU A 116 16.02 5.02 14.73
C GLU A 116 14.69 5.35 15.43
N ASP A 117 13.63 5.59 14.67
CA ASP A 117 12.30 6.03 15.10
C ASP A 117 11.19 5.14 14.49
N ILE A 118 10.05 5.11 15.19
CA ILE A 118 8.79 4.49 14.74
C ILE A 118 7.74 5.59 14.59
N TYR A 119 7.28 5.82 13.36
CA TYR A 119 6.17 6.72 13.05
C TYR A 119 4.89 5.91 12.95
N VAL A 120 3.90 6.26 13.77
CA VAL A 120 2.58 5.65 13.74
C VAL A 120 1.64 6.54 12.95
N LEU A 121 1.19 6.07 11.78
CA LEU A 121 0.10 6.69 11.04
C LEU A 121 -1.22 6.12 11.58
N VAL A 122 -2.01 7.00 12.18
CA VAL A 122 -3.40 6.72 12.55
C VAL A 122 -4.31 7.29 11.46
N PRO A 123 -5.08 6.46 10.74
CA PRO A 123 -6.02 6.97 9.76
C PRO A 123 -7.15 7.74 10.47
N GLN A 124 -7.30 9.02 10.13
CA GLN A 124 -8.43 9.83 10.58
C GLN A 124 -9.60 9.65 9.61
N PHE A 125 -10.44 8.64 9.86
CA PHE A 125 -11.69 8.48 9.13
C PHE A 125 -12.67 9.58 9.58
N THR A 126 -12.79 10.63 8.78
CA THR A 126 -13.91 11.56 8.93
C THR A 126 -15.15 10.83 8.40
N LYS A 127 -16.11 10.52 9.27
CA LYS A 127 -17.42 10.03 8.83
C LYS A 127 -18.06 11.12 7.96
N LEU A 128 -18.26 10.84 6.68
CA LEU A 128 -19.18 11.57 5.81
C LEU A 128 -20.57 10.96 5.93
#